data_AF-A0A812U654-F1
#
_entry.id   AF-A0A812U654-F1
#
_cell.length_a   1.000
_cell.length_b   1.000
_cell.length_c   1.000
_cell.angle_alpha   90.00
_cell.angle_beta   90.00
_cell.angle_gamma   90.00
#
_symmetry.space_group_name_H-M   'P 1'
#
loop_
_entity.id
_entity.type
_entity.pdbx_description
1 polymer ?
#
loop_
_entity_poly.entity_id
_entity_poly.type
_entity_poly.pdbx_seq_one_letter_code
_entity_poly.pdbx_strand_id
1 'polypeptide(L)'
;MPLGLKYNTLSRSSPCIVAAHNLRDWSLNRRRLVPEQTASSPDFSHLDRIDLIGGNGRWRQIRAEEEFARRAVEEEKRLRAQQEEEEKRRQRKLALQAKRRRLQEEEERRRKEERERQHQETVRIEELKRIEEERERHRKEQEEKDWLARQPKPCQVCSGTGKCIQCVGIGHNPVLYLAANVTGKNTKGDYGRRLQGCDGCFGFKQNMMADLKKGTGRCPSCDGWGKIRPDIDLTSPTGRTKRNSVCAAPTGFFSIG
;
A
#
# COMPACT_ATOMS: atom_id res chain seq x y z
N MET A 1 -32.69 -5.21 5.78
CA MET A 1 -33.08 -4.79 4.42
C MET A 1 -32.98 -6.00 3.49
N PRO A 2 -34.06 -6.76 3.22
CA PRO A 2 -34.05 -7.75 2.16
C PRO A 2 -34.71 -7.17 0.91
N LEU A 3 -33.97 -7.17 -0.20
CA LEU A 3 -34.46 -6.81 -1.53
C LEU A 3 -35.17 -8.02 -2.16
N GLY A 4 -36.29 -7.72 -2.82
CA GLY A 4 -37.29 -8.69 -3.23
C GLY A 4 -36.91 -9.58 -4.41
N LEU A 5 -37.31 -10.84 -4.32
CA LEU A 5 -37.45 -11.75 -5.45
C LEU A 5 -38.89 -11.63 -5.98
N LYS A 6 -39.02 -11.09 -7.19
CA LYS A 6 -40.27 -11.03 -7.95
C LYS A 6 -40.59 -12.43 -8.48
N TYR A 7 -41.65 -13.03 -7.96
CA TYR A 7 -42.27 -14.22 -8.56
C TYR A 7 -43.08 -13.73 -9.77
N ASN A 8 -42.70 -14.19 -10.97
CA ASN A 8 -43.51 -14.04 -12.17
C ASN A 8 -44.81 -14.82 -12.00
N THR A 9 -45.88 -14.11 -11.65
CA THR A 9 -47.25 -14.58 -11.85
C THR A 9 -47.53 -14.59 -13.34
N LEU A 10 -47.39 -15.76 -13.97
CA LEU A 10 -47.86 -15.97 -15.34
C LEU A 10 -49.37 -15.70 -15.39
N SER A 11 -49.72 -14.68 -16.17
CA SER A 11 -51.08 -14.22 -16.41
C SER A 11 -51.96 -15.34 -16.96
N ARG A 12 -53.05 -15.66 -16.25
CA ARG A 12 -54.07 -16.66 -16.65
C ARG A 12 -55.17 -16.02 -17.53
N SER A 13 -54.84 -15.06 -18.38
CA SER A 13 -55.82 -14.38 -19.24
C SER A 13 -55.36 -14.36 -20.70
N SER A 14 -55.26 -15.54 -21.31
CA SER A 14 -55.14 -15.64 -22.77
C SER A 14 -56.31 -16.49 -23.29
N PRO A 15 -57.24 -15.93 -24.09
CA PRO A 15 -58.45 -16.61 -24.55
C PRO A 15 -58.17 -17.86 -25.40
N CYS A 16 -56.95 -17.99 -25.91
CA CYS A 16 -56.49 -19.13 -26.70
C CYS A 16 -56.31 -20.42 -25.86
N ILE A 17 -56.00 -20.29 -24.56
CA ILE A 17 -55.74 -21.44 -23.67
C ILE A 17 -57.04 -22.01 -23.09
N VAL A 18 -58.05 -21.16 -22.86
CA VAL A 18 -59.38 -21.59 -22.40
C VAL A 18 -60.10 -22.43 -23.47
N ALA A 19 -59.89 -22.13 -24.76
CA ALA A 19 -60.44 -22.91 -25.87
C ALA A 19 -59.76 -24.28 -26.07
N ALA A 20 -58.50 -24.44 -25.67
CA ALA A 20 -57.73 -25.65 -25.89
C ALA A 20 -58.04 -26.79 -24.90
N HIS A 21 -58.63 -26.48 -23.74
CA HIS A 21 -58.81 -27.45 -22.65
C HIS A 21 -60.09 -28.30 -22.76
N ASN A 22 -60.96 -28.02 -23.74
CA ASN A 22 -62.28 -28.65 -23.87
C ASN A 22 -62.42 -29.59 -25.08
N LEU A 23 -61.33 -30.04 -25.70
CA LEU A 23 -61.44 -31.03 -26.79
C LEU A 23 -61.90 -32.41 -26.29
N ARG A 24 -61.55 -32.76 -25.04
CA ARG A 24 -61.96 -34.03 -24.41
C ARG A 24 -63.46 -34.02 -24.06
N ASP A 25 -63.94 -32.93 -23.47
CA ASP A 25 -65.37 -32.73 -23.17
C ASP A 25 -66.19 -32.57 -24.45
N TRP A 26 -65.64 -31.95 -25.50
CA TRP A 26 -66.29 -31.86 -26.82
C TRP A 26 -66.46 -33.23 -27.49
N SER A 27 -65.50 -34.16 -27.31
CA SER A 27 -65.61 -35.53 -27.83
C SER A 27 -66.66 -36.38 -27.09
N LEU A 28 -66.85 -36.14 -25.78
CA LEU A 28 -67.80 -36.87 -24.94
C LEU A 28 -69.24 -36.35 -25.08
N ASN A 29 -69.42 -35.05 -25.37
CA ASN A 29 -70.75 -34.43 -25.53
C ASN A 29 -71.40 -34.65 -26.92
N ARG A 30 -70.70 -35.26 -27.88
CA ARG A 30 -71.38 -35.79 -29.06
C ARG A 30 -72.18 -37.01 -28.65
N ARG A 31 -73.49 -36.79 -28.46
CA ARG A 31 -74.54 -37.80 -28.55
C ARG A 31 -74.13 -38.85 -29.57
N ARG A 32 -74.16 -40.13 -29.17
CA ARG A 32 -74.03 -41.29 -30.05
C ARG A 32 -74.86 -41.01 -31.30
N LEU A 33 -74.19 -40.73 -32.41
CA LEU A 33 -74.82 -40.87 -33.71
C LEU A 33 -75.19 -42.35 -33.77
N VAL A 34 -76.48 -42.64 -33.68
CA VAL A 34 -77.01 -43.93 -34.11
C VAL A 34 -76.50 -44.07 -35.54
N PRO A 35 -75.69 -45.08 -35.88
CA PRO A 35 -75.29 -45.27 -37.25
C PRO A 35 -76.58 -45.42 -38.05
N GLU A 36 -76.84 -44.47 -38.94
CA GLU A 36 -77.84 -44.64 -39.98
C GLU A 36 -77.37 -45.85 -40.78
N GLN A 37 -78.05 -46.97 -40.57
CA GLN A 37 -77.71 -48.26 -41.14
C GLN A 37 -78.07 -48.18 -42.62
N THR A 38 -77.16 -47.64 -43.43
CA THR A 38 -77.28 -47.67 -44.88
C THR A 38 -77.18 -49.13 -45.31
N ALA A 39 -78.35 -49.66 -45.65
CA ALA A 39 -78.53 -50.99 -46.19
C ALA A 39 -77.86 -51.09 -47.56
N SER A 40 -76.61 -51.54 -47.55
CA SER A 40 -76.02 -52.40 -48.57
C SER A 40 -74.73 -52.96 -47.98
N SER A 41 -74.88 -53.88 -47.03
CA SER A 41 -73.82 -54.82 -46.70
C SER A 41 -73.37 -55.46 -48.02
N PRO A 42 -72.10 -55.30 -48.45
CA PRO A 42 -71.57 -56.07 -49.56
C PRO A 42 -71.84 -57.54 -49.25
N ASP A 43 -72.31 -58.29 -50.23
CA ASP A 43 -72.54 -59.71 -50.08
C ASP A 43 -71.19 -60.40 -49.79
N PHE A 44 -70.91 -60.57 -48.50
CA PHE A 44 -69.73 -61.27 -47.99
C PHE A 44 -69.97 -62.79 -47.95
N SER A 45 -71.00 -63.32 -48.63
CA SER A 45 -71.25 -64.77 -48.72
C SER A 45 -70.04 -65.57 -49.22
N HIS A 46 -69.11 -64.94 -49.95
CA HIS A 46 -67.85 -65.56 -50.35
C HIS A 46 -66.78 -65.56 -49.24
N LEU A 47 -66.77 -64.58 -48.34
CA LEU A 47 -65.85 -64.51 -47.19
C LEU A 47 -66.34 -65.40 -46.03
N ASP A 48 -67.65 -65.46 -45.79
CA ASP A 48 -68.24 -66.34 -44.77
C ASP A 48 -68.08 -67.83 -45.12
N ARG A 49 -68.12 -68.17 -46.42
CA ARG A 49 -67.87 -69.56 -46.89
C ARG A 49 -66.42 -70.00 -46.67
N ILE A 50 -65.48 -69.06 -46.64
CA ILE A 50 -64.06 -69.32 -46.39
C ILE A 50 -63.78 -69.52 -44.90
N ASP A 51 -64.50 -68.82 -44.02
CA ASP A 51 -64.40 -68.98 -42.57
C ASP A 51 -65.18 -70.21 -42.06
N LEU A 52 -66.28 -70.60 -42.71
CA LEU A 52 -67.05 -71.83 -42.42
C LEU A 52 -66.32 -73.15 -42.79
N ILE A 53 -65.32 -73.11 -43.69
CA ILE A 53 -64.49 -74.27 -44.07
C ILE A 53 -63.30 -74.46 -43.11
N GLY A 54 -63.08 -73.54 -42.16
CA GLY A 54 -61.97 -73.62 -41.20
C GLY A 54 -60.57 -73.54 -41.84
N GLY A 55 -60.48 -73.24 -43.13
CA GLY A 55 -59.24 -73.32 -43.91
C GLY A 55 -58.32 -72.10 -43.82
N ASN A 56 -58.85 -70.90 -43.58
CA ASN A 56 -58.06 -69.66 -43.55
C ASN A 56 -57.80 -69.08 -42.15
N GLY A 57 -58.46 -69.61 -41.10
CA GLY A 57 -58.25 -69.16 -39.73
C GLY A 57 -56.84 -69.45 -39.23
N ARG A 58 -56.32 -70.66 -39.48
CA ARG A 58 -54.97 -71.06 -39.08
C ARG A 58 -53.88 -70.26 -39.79
N TRP A 59 -54.04 -69.99 -41.08
CA TRP A 59 -53.08 -69.18 -41.84
C TRP A 59 -53.12 -67.70 -41.45
N ARG A 60 -54.30 -67.15 -41.12
CA ARG A 60 -54.44 -65.81 -40.55
C ARG A 60 -53.84 -65.72 -39.15
N GLN A 61 -53.98 -66.76 -38.32
CA GLN A 61 -53.35 -66.86 -37.00
C GLN A 61 -51.81 -66.90 -37.12
N ILE A 62 -51.27 -67.76 -37.97
CA ILE A 62 -49.81 -67.83 -38.23
C ILE A 62 -49.28 -66.48 -38.74
N ARG A 63 -49.97 -65.85 -39.69
CA ARG A 63 -49.58 -64.53 -40.21
C ARG A 63 -49.69 -63.44 -39.13
N ALA A 64 -50.70 -63.48 -38.27
CA ALA A 64 -50.83 -62.55 -37.16
C ALA A 64 -49.72 -62.76 -36.13
N GLU A 65 -49.39 -64.00 -35.78
CA GLU A 65 -48.27 -64.36 -34.91
C GLU A 65 -46.93 -63.87 -35.47
N GLU A 66 -46.68 -64.07 -36.77
CA GLU A 66 -45.49 -63.54 -37.45
C GLU A 66 -45.44 -62.01 -37.43
N GLU A 67 -46.57 -61.34 -37.63
CA GLU A 67 -46.65 -59.87 -37.57
C GLU A 67 -46.46 -59.34 -36.14
N PHE A 68 -47.03 -60.01 -35.14
CA PHE A 68 -46.81 -59.70 -33.73
C PHE A 68 -45.35 -59.92 -33.34
N ALA A 69 -44.72 -61.00 -33.80
CA ALA A 69 -43.30 -61.26 -33.57
C ALA A 69 -42.42 -60.18 -34.22
N ARG A 70 -42.74 -59.74 -35.44
CA ARG A 70 -42.04 -58.62 -36.10
C ARG A 70 -42.22 -57.30 -35.34
N ARG A 71 -43.45 -56.98 -34.92
CA ARG A 71 -43.74 -55.76 -34.14
C ARG A 71 -43.04 -55.78 -32.78
N ALA A 72 -42.99 -56.93 -32.11
CA ALA A 72 -42.29 -57.09 -30.83
C ALA A 72 -40.78 -56.80 -30.97
N VAL A 73 -40.14 -57.31 -32.02
CA VAL A 73 -38.72 -57.05 -32.31
C VAL A 73 -38.48 -55.57 -32.69
N GLU A 74 -39.38 -54.94 -33.44
CA GLU A 74 -39.29 -53.52 -33.77
C GLU A 74 -39.49 -52.61 -32.55
N GLU A 75 -40.44 -52.94 -31.68
CA GLU A 75 -40.69 -52.23 -30.43
C GLU A 75 -39.49 -52.35 -29.48
N GLU A 76 -38.92 -53.55 -29.34
CA GLU A 76 -37.70 -53.75 -28.55
C GLU A 76 -36.52 -52.93 -29.09
N LYS A 77 -36.31 -52.88 -30.41
CA LYS A 77 -35.29 -52.04 -31.03
C LYS A 77 -35.53 -50.55 -30.77
N ARG A 78 -36.78 -50.09 -30.80
CA ARG A 78 -37.15 -48.69 -30.49
C ARG A 78 -36.87 -48.36 -29.03
N LEU A 79 -37.22 -49.24 -28.10
CA LEU A 79 -36.96 -49.06 -26.67
C LEU A 79 -35.44 -49.00 -26.40
N ARG A 80 -34.65 -49.88 -26.99
CA ARG A 80 -33.18 -49.86 -26.88
C ARG A 80 -32.60 -48.56 -27.44
N ALA A 81 -33.05 -48.12 -28.62
CA ALA A 81 -32.61 -46.86 -29.22
C ALA A 81 -32.96 -45.64 -28.36
N GLN A 82 -34.15 -45.61 -27.77
CA GLN A 82 -34.57 -44.55 -26.84
C GLN A 82 -33.73 -44.54 -25.56
N GLN A 83 -33.42 -45.71 -25.00
CA GLN A 83 -32.56 -45.83 -23.82
C GLN A 83 -31.13 -45.31 -24.09
N GLU A 84 -30.54 -45.70 -25.24
CA GLU A 84 -29.22 -45.21 -25.63
C GLU A 84 -29.20 -43.69 -25.87
N GLU A 85 -30.25 -43.13 -26.48
CA GLU A 85 -30.36 -41.69 -26.71
C GLU A 85 -30.51 -40.93 -25.37
N GLU A 86 -31.31 -41.46 -24.45
CA GLU A 86 -31.48 -40.88 -23.13
C GLU A 86 -30.17 -40.92 -22.33
N GLU A 87 -29.44 -42.03 -22.37
CA GLU A 87 -28.14 -42.16 -21.72
C GLU A 87 -27.12 -41.18 -22.30
N LYS A 88 -27.02 -41.08 -23.63
CA LYS A 88 -26.18 -40.08 -24.31
C LYS A 88 -26.56 -38.66 -23.92
N ARG A 89 -27.85 -38.36 -23.77
CA ARG A 89 -28.35 -37.05 -23.31
C ARG A 89 -27.97 -36.78 -21.86
N ARG A 90 -28.05 -37.79 -20.98
CA ARG A 90 -27.62 -37.69 -19.57
C ARG A 90 -26.12 -37.46 -19.48
N GLN A 91 -25.31 -38.23 -20.22
CA GLN A 91 -23.85 -38.07 -20.26
C GLN A 91 -23.44 -36.67 -20.76
N ARG A 92 -24.08 -36.16 -21.83
CA ARG A 92 -23.85 -34.79 -22.32
C ARG A 92 -24.15 -33.73 -21.26
N LYS A 93 -25.27 -33.87 -20.53
CA LYS A 93 -25.63 -32.95 -19.44
C LYS A 93 -24.59 -32.97 -18.32
N LEU A 94 -24.13 -34.15 -17.90
CA LEU A 94 -23.09 -34.30 -16.87
C LEU A 94 -21.76 -33.69 -17.31
N ALA A 95 -21.34 -33.94 -18.56
CA ALA A 95 -20.13 -33.36 -19.12
C ALA A 95 -20.18 -31.81 -19.18
N LEU A 96 -21.32 -31.24 -19.57
CA LEU A 96 -21.53 -29.79 -19.56
C LEU A 96 -21.50 -29.20 -18.15
N GLN A 97 -22.13 -29.87 -17.16
CA GLN A 97 -22.07 -29.44 -15.77
C GLN A 97 -20.66 -29.52 -15.20
N ALA A 98 -19.93 -30.59 -15.48
CA ALA A 98 -18.53 -30.74 -15.07
C ALA A 98 -17.64 -29.65 -15.68
N LYS A 99 -17.82 -29.36 -16.98
CA LYS A 99 -17.10 -28.26 -17.66
C LYS A 99 -17.42 -26.90 -17.02
N ARG A 100 -18.69 -26.64 -16.69
CA ARG A 100 -19.11 -25.40 -16.03
C ARG A 100 -18.51 -25.26 -14.64
N ARG A 101 -18.49 -26.33 -13.84
CA ARG A 101 -17.85 -26.32 -12.52
C ARG A 101 -16.36 -26.00 -12.61
N ARG A 102 -15.63 -26.65 -13.51
CA ARG A 102 -14.20 -26.38 -13.73
C ARG A 102 -13.93 -24.93 -14.10
N LEU A 103 -14.74 -24.34 -14.98
CA LEU A 103 -14.61 -22.93 -15.36
C LEU A 103 -14.89 -21.99 -14.18
N GLN A 104 -15.89 -22.29 -13.35
CA GLN A 104 -16.20 -21.51 -12.16
C GLN A 104 -15.07 -21.59 -11.12
N GLU A 105 -14.55 -22.79 -10.86
CA GLU A 105 -13.40 -22.99 -9.96
C GLU A 105 -12.15 -22.26 -10.45
N GLU A 106 -11.87 -22.28 -11.76
CA GLU A 106 -10.75 -21.55 -12.34
C GLU A 106 -10.94 -20.02 -12.23
N GLU A 107 -12.15 -19.52 -12.49
CA GLU A 107 -12.46 -18.09 -12.35
C GLU A 107 -12.34 -17.63 -10.90
N GLU A 108 -12.86 -18.40 -9.94
CA GLU A 108 -12.72 -18.13 -8.51
C GLU A 108 -11.25 -18.13 -8.06
N ARG A 109 -10.46 -19.08 -8.56
CA ARG A 109 -9.01 -19.13 -8.29
C ARG A 109 -8.31 -17.88 -8.83
N ARG A 110 -8.59 -17.48 -10.07
CA ARG A 110 -8.04 -16.25 -10.66
C ARG A 110 -8.44 -15.00 -9.87
N ARG A 111 -9.71 -14.87 -9.47
CA ARG A 111 -10.19 -13.77 -8.63
C ARG A 111 -9.54 -13.74 -7.24
N LYS A 112 -9.20 -14.89 -6.67
CA LYS A 112 -8.50 -14.97 -5.38
C LYS A 112 -7.05 -14.51 -5.54
N GLU A 113 -6.35 -15.01 -6.55
CA GLU A 113 -4.96 -14.61 -6.85
C GLU A 113 -4.83 -13.12 -7.19
N GLU A 114 -5.82 -12.55 -7.90
CA GLU A 114 -5.83 -11.12 -8.21
C GLU A 114 -6.03 -10.26 -6.96
N ARG A 115 -6.97 -10.64 -6.08
CA ARG A 115 -7.17 -9.96 -4.79
C ARG A 115 -5.95 -10.04 -3.89
N GLU A 116 -5.28 -11.19 -3.87
CA GLU A 116 -4.06 -11.37 -3.09
C GLU A 116 -2.92 -10.52 -3.65
N ARG A 117 -2.77 -10.45 -4.97
CA ARG A 117 -1.79 -9.55 -5.62
C ARG A 117 -2.06 -8.09 -5.31
N GLN A 118 -3.31 -7.65 -5.45
CA GLN A 118 -3.71 -6.28 -5.12
C GLN A 118 -3.45 -5.95 -3.65
N HIS A 119 -3.75 -6.87 -2.73
CA HIS A 119 -3.48 -6.68 -1.31
C HIS A 119 -1.98 -6.61 -1.01
N GLN A 120 -1.17 -7.46 -1.63
CA GLN A 120 0.29 -7.40 -1.48
C GLN A 120 0.86 -6.09 -2.03
N GLU A 121 0.33 -5.59 -3.15
CA GLU A 121 0.75 -4.32 -3.73
C GLU A 121 0.39 -3.13 -2.85
N THR A 122 -0.83 -3.09 -2.29
CA THR A 122 -1.21 -2.00 -1.37
C THR A 122 -0.37 -1.99 -0.11
N VAL A 123 -0.09 -3.16 0.47
CA VAL A 123 0.80 -3.29 1.64
C VAL A 123 2.23 -2.83 1.30
N ARG A 124 2.76 -3.18 0.12
CA ARG A 124 4.09 -2.70 -0.32
C ARG A 124 4.13 -1.19 -0.49
N ILE A 125 3.10 -0.60 -1.08
CA ILE A 125 3.00 0.86 -1.26
C ILE A 125 2.91 1.56 0.10
N GLU A 126 2.14 1.02 1.03
CA GLU A 126 2.02 1.56 2.39
C GLU A 126 3.34 1.49 3.15
N GLU A 127 4.05 0.36 3.07
CA GLU A 127 5.35 0.21 3.70
C GLU A 127 6.40 1.18 3.11
N LEU A 128 6.42 1.34 1.79
CA LEU A 128 7.29 2.33 1.14
C LEU A 128 6.99 3.76 1.60
N LYS A 129 5.72 4.12 1.76
CA LYS A 129 5.32 5.42 2.30
C LYS A 129 5.80 5.60 3.74
N ARG A 130 5.65 4.58 4.60
CA ARG A 130 6.15 4.64 5.98
C ARG A 130 7.66 4.82 6.05
N ILE A 131 8.41 4.11 5.22
CA ILE A 131 9.88 4.23 5.13
C ILE A 131 10.27 5.65 4.67
N GLU A 132 9.58 6.20 3.67
CA GLU A 132 9.87 7.55 3.17
C GLU A 132 9.55 8.63 4.22
N GLU A 133 8.42 8.52 4.92
CA GLU A 133 8.06 9.41 6.03
C GLU A 133 9.05 9.34 7.19
N GLU A 134 9.56 8.15 7.53
CA GLU A 134 10.60 7.98 8.53
C GLU A 134 11.94 8.59 8.09
N ARG A 135 12.33 8.39 6.82
CA ARG A 135 13.51 9.02 6.24
C ARG A 135 13.41 10.55 6.23
N GLU A 136 12.24 11.09 5.88
CA GLU A 136 12.02 12.53 5.87
C GLU A 136 12.08 13.12 7.27
N ARG A 137 11.48 12.44 8.27
CA ARG A 137 11.59 12.83 9.68
C ARG A 137 13.05 12.84 10.14
N HIS A 138 13.78 11.76 9.86
CA HIS A 138 15.19 11.69 10.22
C HIS A 138 16.03 12.77 9.53
N ARG A 139 15.75 13.08 8.24
CA ARG A 139 16.42 14.17 7.52
C ARG A 139 16.17 15.52 8.18
N LYS A 140 14.91 15.82 8.53
CA LYS A 140 14.55 17.07 9.24
C LYS A 140 15.23 17.19 10.60
N GLU A 141 15.28 16.09 11.37
CA GLU A 141 15.98 16.08 12.66
C GLU A 141 17.49 16.31 12.50
N GLN A 142 18.11 15.75 11.45
CA GLN A 142 19.52 16.00 11.14
C GLN A 142 19.76 17.45 10.73
N GLU A 143 18.91 18.00 9.85
CA GLU A 143 18.97 19.40 9.44
C GLU A 143 18.81 20.36 10.64
N GLU A 144 17.89 20.06 11.57
CA GLU A 144 17.71 20.85 12.79
C GLU A 144 18.95 20.77 13.70
N LYS A 145 19.50 19.57 13.90
CA LYS A 145 20.75 19.38 14.66
C LYS A 145 21.92 20.14 14.03
N ASP A 146 22.03 20.10 12.72
CA ASP A 146 23.08 20.81 11.99
C ASP A 146 22.88 22.34 12.04
N TRP A 147 21.63 22.80 11.95
CA TRP A 147 21.30 24.21 12.11
C TRP A 147 21.65 24.71 13.52
N LEU A 148 21.29 23.96 14.56
CA LEU A 148 21.65 24.24 15.95
C LEU A 148 23.18 24.20 16.15
N ALA A 149 23.87 23.27 15.51
CA ALA A 149 25.32 23.18 15.57
C ALA A 149 26.00 24.41 14.92
N ARG A 150 25.41 24.97 13.85
CA ARG A 150 25.89 26.20 13.18
C ARG A 150 25.60 27.48 13.95
N GLN A 151 24.69 27.47 14.92
CA GLN A 151 24.35 28.67 15.68
C GLN A 151 25.58 29.20 16.43
N PRO A 152 25.84 30.52 16.40
CA PRO A 152 26.93 31.12 17.16
C PRO A 152 26.75 30.86 18.66
N LYS A 153 27.75 30.23 19.28
CA LYS A 153 27.73 29.94 20.71
C LYS A 153 28.38 31.10 21.48
N PRO A 154 27.94 31.39 22.71
CA PRO A 154 28.60 32.38 23.53
C PRO A 154 30.07 31.98 23.73
N CYS A 155 30.97 32.95 23.62
CA CYS A 155 32.39 32.73 23.85
C CYS A 155 32.59 32.24 25.29
N GLN A 156 33.24 31.09 25.48
CA GLN A 156 33.47 30.51 26.81
C GLN A 156 34.40 31.36 27.66
N VAL A 157 35.33 32.10 27.04
CA VAL A 157 36.26 32.98 27.75
C VAL A 157 35.51 34.17 28.34
N CYS A 158 34.85 34.99 27.53
CA CYS A 158 34.17 36.20 28.01
C CYS A 158 32.69 35.99 28.39
N SER A 159 32.20 34.75 28.38
CA SER A 159 30.79 34.39 28.67
C SER A 159 29.75 35.22 27.91
N GLY A 160 30.03 35.56 26.64
CA GLY A 160 29.09 36.34 25.83
C GLY A 160 29.27 37.86 25.88
N THR A 161 30.10 38.40 26.78
CA THR A 161 30.22 39.85 26.99
C THR A 161 31.00 40.57 25.89
N GLY A 162 31.88 39.87 25.17
CA GLY A 162 32.80 40.45 24.17
C GLY A 162 33.94 41.28 24.77
N LYS A 163 33.92 41.56 26.07
CA LYS A 163 34.96 42.35 26.74
C LYS A 163 36.05 41.45 27.31
N CYS A 164 37.27 41.97 27.42
CA CYS A 164 38.34 41.28 28.13
C CYS A 164 37.98 41.16 29.63
N ILE A 165 38.09 39.97 30.21
CA ILE A 165 37.73 39.75 31.63
C ILE A 165 38.68 40.50 32.58
N GLN A 166 39.95 40.63 32.20
CA GLN A 166 40.99 41.20 33.06
C GLN A 166 40.87 42.72 33.22
N CYS A 167 40.52 43.45 32.15
CA CYS A 167 40.38 44.91 32.17
C CYS A 167 38.94 45.39 31.96
N VAL A 168 37.98 44.47 31.83
CA VAL A 168 36.54 44.74 31.65
C VAL A 168 36.26 45.69 30.47
N GLY A 169 37.07 45.62 29.42
CA GLY A 169 36.93 46.46 28.22
C GLY A 169 37.70 47.78 28.24
N ILE A 170 38.41 48.10 29.31
CA ILE A 170 39.13 49.37 29.46
C ILE A 170 40.47 49.38 28.69
N GLY A 171 41.07 48.21 28.48
CA GLY A 171 42.34 48.07 27.75
C GLY A 171 43.60 48.37 28.57
N HIS A 172 43.46 48.82 29.82
CA HIS A 172 44.57 49.06 30.75
C HIS A 172 44.15 48.75 32.19
N ASN A 173 45.12 48.38 33.02
CA ASN A 173 44.94 48.11 34.43
C ASN A 173 45.74 49.13 35.27
N PRO A 174 45.14 49.74 36.30
CA PRO A 174 45.88 50.59 37.22
C PRO A 174 46.75 49.72 38.13
N VAL A 175 48.05 49.98 38.15
CA VAL A 175 49.02 49.32 39.04
C VAL A 175 49.60 50.38 39.99
N LEU A 176 49.71 50.03 41.26
CA LEU A 176 50.28 50.89 42.29
C LEU A 176 51.73 50.47 42.52
N TYR A 177 52.67 51.35 42.20
CA TYR A 177 54.08 51.17 42.51
C TYR A 177 54.42 51.84 43.83
N LEU A 178 54.81 51.03 44.82
CA LEU A 178 55.19 51.54 46.13
C LEU A 178 56.61 52.10 46.08
N ALA A 179 56.81 53.28 46.69
CA ALA A 179 58.14 53.83 46.90
C ALA A 179 58.80 53.15 48.11
N ALA A 180 60.09 52.80 47.98
CA ALA A 180 60.83 52.20 49.08
C ALA A 180 61.06 53.16 50.27
N ASN A 181 61.07 54.48 50.02
CA ASN A 181 61.23 55.51 51.04
C ASN A 181 60.37 56.74 50.73
N VAL A 182 59.71 57.27 51.76
CA VAL A 182 58.81 58.45 51.65
C VAL A 182 59.57 59.78 51.73
N THR A 183 60.81 59.78 52.26
CA THR A 183 61.56 60.97 52.68
C THR A 183 62.87 61.24 51.94
N GLY A 184 63.25 60.42 50.94
CA GLY A 184 64.56 60.50 50.29
C GLY A 184 64.61 61.47 49.10
N LYS A 185 65.62 62.37 49.06
CA LYS A 185 65.91 63.32 47.95
C LYS A 185 66.27 62.67 46.58
N ASN A 186 66.20 61.34 46.48
CA ASN A 186 66.46 60.55 45.27
C ASN A 186 65.17 59.95 44.67
N THR A 187 64.10 60.74 44.58
CA THR A 187 62.83 60.34 43.95
C THR A 187 62.86 60.48 42.42
N LYS A 188 63.92 60.00 41.76
CA LYS A 188 63.95 59.94 40.28
C LYS A 188 63.19 58.74 39.71
N GLY A 189 62.51 57.97 40.56
CA GLY A 189 61.65 56.85 40.16
C GLY A 189 60.18 57.27 40.03
N ASP A 190 59.50 56.71 39.03
CA ASP A 190 58.06 56.89 38.81
C ASP A 190 57.24 56.03 39.79
N TYR A 191 56.99 56.54 40.99
CA TYR A 191 56.16 55.88 42.01
C TYR A 191 54.68 56.30 41.93
N GLY A 192 53.81 55.56 42.60
CA GLY A 192 52.38 55.85 42.68
C GLY A 192 51.54 55.05 41.68
N ARG A 193 50.32 55.54 41.41
CA ARG A 193 49.36 54.84 40.56
C ARG A 193 49.68 55.12 39.09
N ARG A 194 50.06 54.08 38.35
CA ARG A 194 50.34 54.15 36.91
C ARG A 194 49.39 53.22 36.16
N LEU A 195 49.12 53.56 34.90
CA LEU A 195 48.34 52.70 34.01
C LEU A 195 49.30 51.76 33.28
N GLN A 196 48.97 50.47 33.24
CA GLN A 196 49.65 49.50 32.39
C GLN A 196 48.69 48.96 31.33
N GLY A 197 49.21 48.62 30.15
CA GLY A 197 48.44 47.87 29.16
C GLY A 197 47.98 46.53 29.72
N CYS A 198 46.78 46.08 29.33
CA CYS A 198 46.26 44.79 29.75
C CYS A 198 46.77 43.66 28.84
N ASP A 199 47.57 42.74 29.40
CA ASP A 199 48.13 41.60 28.67
C ASP A 199 47.05 40.72 28.01
N GLY A 200 45.91 40.51 28.68
CA GLY A 200 44.84 39.65 28.19
C GLY A 200 44.07 40.17 26.97
N CYS A 201 44.33 41.39 26.51
CA CYS A 201 43.77 41.95 25.27
C CYS A 201 44.84 42.61 24.40
N PHE A 202 46.02 41.99 24.31
CA PHE A 202 47.16 42.45 23.50
C PHE A 202 47.72 43.83 23.91
N GLY A 203 47.45 44.27 25.13
CA GLY A 203 48.17 45.39 25.74
C GLY A 203 49.54 44.94 26.23
N PHE A 204 50.47 45.88 26.36
CA PHE A 204 51.79 45.59 26.94
C PHE A 204 51.88 46.10 28.37
N LYS A 205 52.31 45.23 29.29
CA LYS A 205 52.89 45.64 30.56
C LYS A 205 54.20 46.39 30.31
N GLN A 206 54.09 47.69 30.16
CA GLN A 206 55.26 48.54 30.07
C GLN A 206 55.82 48.75 31.47
N ASN A 207 57.11 48.48 31.60
CA ASN A 207 57.89 49.01 32.70
C ASN A 207 58.09 50.52 32.49
N MET A 208 58.50 51.20 33.57
CA MET A 208 58.47 52.65 33.80
C MET A 208 59.06 53.57 32.69
N MET A 209 59.61 53.05 31.60
CA MET A 209 60.33 53.81 30.56
C MET A 209 59.66 53.86 29.18
N ALA A 210 58.43 53.37 28.99
CA ALA A 210 57.77 53.34 27.68
C ALA A 210 56.34 53.94 27.67
N ASP A 211 55.96 54.55 26.54
CA ASP A 211 54.65 55.17 26.31
C ASP A 211 53.50 54.17 26.36
N LEU A 212 52.43 54.46 27.14
CA LEU A 212 51.29 53.57 27.38
C LEU A 212 50.70 52.96 26.09
N LYS A 213 50.97 51.67 25.83
CA LYS A 213 50.30 50.88 24.80
C LYS A 213 49.08 50.17 25.38
N LYS A 214 47.93 50.82 25.23
CA LYS A 214 46.62 50.24 25.62
C LYS A 214 46.33 49.00 24.78
N GLY A 215 45.80 47.96 25.43
CA GLY A 215 45.23 46.82 24.74
C GLY A 215 43.89 47.16 24.10
N THR A 216 43.36 46.26 23.27
CA THR A 216 42.12 46.48 22.51
C THR A 216 40.87 46.51 23.38
N GLY A 217 40.95 46.02 24.63
CA GLY A 217 39.80 45.83 25.53
C GLY A 217 38.83 44.74 25.09
N ARG A 218 39.01 44.16 23.90
CA ARG A 218 38.17 43.11 23.35
C ARG A 218 38.67 41.74 23.80
N CYS A 219 37.76 40.78 23.92
CA CYS A 219 38.14 39.40 24.19
C CYS A 219 38.95 38.85 23.00
N PRO A 220 40.16 38.30 23.22
CA PRO A 220 41.03 37.82 22.13
C PRO A 220 40.52 36.55 21.45
N SER A 221 39.63 35.80 22.11
CA SER A 221 39.08 34.55 21.55
C SER A 221 37.90 34.78 20.61
N CYS A 222 37.23 35.92 20.71
CA CYS A 222 36.05 36.23 19.91
C CYS A 222 36.10 37.65 19.33
N ASP A 223 37.25 38.31 19.35
CA ASP A 223 37.52 39.68 18.86
C ASP A 223 36.48 40.76 19.20
N GLY A 224 35.83 40.64 20.35
CA GLY A 224 34.80 41.58 20.78
C GLY A 224 33.35 41.20 20.46
N TRP A 225 33.12 40.17 19.66
CA TRP A 225 31.78 39.77 19.20
C TRP A 225 30.93 39.09 20.28
N GLY A 226 31.57 38.54 21.33
CA GLY A 226 30.90 37.78 22.39
C GLY A 226 30.39 36.41 21.96
N LYS A 227 30.31 36.12 20.66
CA LYS A 227 29.88 34.83 20.11
C LYS A 227 30.95 34.29 19.17
N ILE A 228 31.14 32.98 19.19
CA ILE A 228 32.06 32.25 18.30
C ILE A 228 31.19 31.36 17.41
N ARG A 229 31.39 31.46 16.09
CA ARG A 229 30.83 30.51 15.14
C ARG A 229 31.70 29.25 15.19
N PRO A 230 31.13 28.07 15.46
CA PRO A 230 31.91 26.84 15.45
C PRO A 230 32.39 26.55 14.01
N ASP A 231 33.68 26.30 13.86
CA ASP A 231 34.24 25.81 12.60
C ASP A 231 33.79 24.37 12.42
N ILE A 232 32.89 24.19 11.46
CA ILE A 232 32.45 22.87 11.02
C ILE A 232 33.44 22.50 9.92
N ASP A 233 34.52 21.80 10.27
CA ASP A 233 35.46 21.25 9.31
C ASP A 233 34.69 20.34 8.34
N LEU A 234 34.45 20.83 7.12
CA LEU A 234 33.72 20.13 6.06
C LEU A 234 34.49 18.92 5.49
N THR A 235 35.70 18.63 6.00
CA THR A 235 36.68 17.69 5.40
C THR A 235 37.11 16.55 6.31
N SER A 236 36.55 16.36 7.51
CA SER A 236 36.90 15.25 8.39
C SER A 236 35.86 14.12 8.36
N PRO A 237 36.14 12.94 7.75
CA PRO A 237 35.22 11.79 7.75
C PRO A 237 35.07 11.16 9.14
N THR A 238 35.95 11.51 10.07
CA THR A 238 35.92 11.06 11.45
C THR A 238 35.37 12.19 12.32
N GLY A 239 34.20 11.99 12.94
CA GLY A 239 33.50 12.94 13.80
C GLY A 239 34.22 13.31 15.11
N ARG A 240 35.53 13.56 15.07
CA ARG A 240 36.22 14.31 16.12
C ARG A 240 36.11 15.79 15.76
N THR A 241 35.17 16.46 16.41
CA THR A 241 35.27 17.90 16.63
C THR A 241 36.65 18.16 17.21
N LYS A 242 37.55 18.78 16.44
CA LYS A 242 38.74 19.40 17.01
C LYS A 242 38.20 20.44 17.98
N ARG A 243 38.14 20.09 19.27
CA ARG A 243 38.13 21.08 20.32
C ARG A 243 39.41 21.86 20.06
N ASN A 244 39.30 23.07 19.51
CA ASN A 244 40.38 24.03 19.53
C ASN A 244 40.62 24.39 21.00
N SER A 245 41.26 23.48 21.71
CA SER A 245 41.81 23.71 23.02
C SER A 245 43.14 24.43 22.79
N VAL A 246 43.07 25.75 22.95
CA VAL A 246 44.02 26.53 23.72
C VAL A 246 45.48 26.55 23.23
N CYS A 247 45.90 27.76 22.85
CA CYS A 247 47.26 28.29 22.94
C CYS A 247 48.35 27.67 22.05
N ALA A 248 48.41 28.12 20.80
CA ALA A 248 49.71 28.30 20.15
C ALA A 248 50.41 29.49 20.85
N ALA A 249 51.36 29.19 21.73
CA ALA A 249 52.35 30.17 22.15
C ALA A 249 53.06 30.70 20.89
N PRO A 250 53.38 32.01 20.79
CA PRO A 250 54.26 32.48 19.74
C PRO A 250 55.66 31.91 20.04
N THR A 251 56.02 30.80 19.41
CA THR A 251 57.42 30.40 19.30
C THR A 251 58.09 31.43 18.40
N GLY A 252 58.67 32.45 19.03
CA GLY A 252 59.56 33.41 18.40
C GLY A 252 60.70 32.65 17.75
N PHE A 253 60.66 32.56 16.43
CA PHE A 253 61.78 32.13 15.62
C PHE A 253 62.84 33.24 15.73
N PHE A 254 63.85 33.03 16.57
CA PHE A 254 65.07 33.80 16.55
C PHE A 254 65.75 33.55 15.21
N SER A 255 65.64 34.50 14.27
CA SER A 255 66.58 34.60 13.16
C SER A 255 67.68 35.56 13.61
N ILE A 256 68.81 34.99 14.01
CA ILE A 256 70.08 35.72 14.07
C ILE A 256 70.53 35.86 12.62
N GLY A 257 70.74 37.11 12.20
CA GLY A 257 71.21 37.51 10.87
C GLY A 257 71.26 39.03 10.80
#